data_AF-A0A1B6JKJ0-F1
#
_entry.id   AF-A0A1B6JKJ0-F1
#
_cell.length_a   1.000
_cell.length_b   1.000
_cell.length_c   1.000
_cell.angle_alpha   90.00
_cell.angle_beta   90.00
_cell.angle_gamma   90.00
#
_symmetry.space_group_name_H-M   'P 1'
#
loop_
_entity.id
_entity.type
_entity.pdbx_description
1 polymer ?
#
loop_
_entity_poly.entity_id
_entity_poly.type
_entity_poly.pdbx_seq_one_letter_code
_entity_poly.pdbx_strand_id
1 'polypeptide(L)'
;MTRLGLGLVVNASVMLKSLNFYSTTSTANKISMRLLSNSAISSRLKGKVAVVTASTDGIGFAIAKRLGAEGANVVVSSRKEKNVSEAVKKLKDAGYNVAGTVCHVAKADDRRRLLDTAVEHYGGIDILV
;
A
#
# COMPACT_ATOMS: atom_id res chain seq x y z
N MET A 1 35.73 50.99 13.19
CA MET A 1 35.91 49.88 12.22
C MET A 1 34.95 48.77 12.61
N THR A 2 34.07 48.39 11.66
CA THR A 2 33.38 47.08 11.47
C THR A 2 32.72 46.36 12.67
N ARG A 3 31.55 45.71 12.61
CA ARG A 3 30.38 45.60 11.71
C ARG A 3 29.51 44.49 12.38
N LEU A 4 28.18 44.68 12.39
CA LEU A 4 27.11 43.68 12.25
C LEU A 4 27.08 42.43 13.16
N GLY A 5 26.04 42.35 14.00
CA GLY A 5 25.30 41.11 14.19
C GLY A 5 24.24 40.93 13.09
N LEU A 6 24.04 39.71 12.59
CA LEU A 6 22.80 39.24 11.95
C LEU A 6 22.83 37.72 11.62
N GLY A 7 21.67 37.05 11.71
CA GLY A 7 21.33 35.80 11.01
C GLY A 7 21.29 34.57 11.94
N LEU A 8 20.17 34.12 12.54
CA LEU A 8 18.82 33.85 12.04
C LEU A 8 18.74 32.69 11.00
N VAL A 9 18.17 31.57 11.46
CA VAL A 9 17.45 30.49 10.74
C VAL A 9 18.15 29.80 9.56
N VAL A 10 18.52 28.54 9.76
CA VAL A 10 18.69 27.58 8.66
C VAL A 10 17.32 27.12 8.14
N ASN A 11 16.78 27.94 7.24
CA ASN A 11 16.06 27.65 5.99
C ASN A 11 15.16 26.40 5.87
N ALA A 12 13.85 26.62 6.08
CA ALA A 12 12.73 25.85 5.52
C ALA A 12 12.60 25.92 3.96
N SER A 13 13.61 26.47 3.28
CA SER A 13 13.59 26.79 1.84
C SER A 13 13.80 25.58 0.92
N VAL A 14 14.28 24.43 1.42
CA VAL A 14 14.55 23.25 0.57
C VAL A 14 13.29 22.41 0.34
N MET A 15 12.37 22.35 1.30
CA MET A 15 11.12 21.59 1.18
C MET A 15 10.03 22.35 0.39
N LEU A 16 10.05 23.69 0.44
CA LEU A 16 9.05 24.52 -0.24
C LEU A 16 9.31 24.72 -1.75
N LYS A 17 10.52 24.43 -2.25
CA LYS A 17 10.87 24.64 -3.67
C LYS A 17 10.26 23.61 -4.63
N SER A 18 9.85 22.44 -4.16
CA SER A 18 9.12 21.47 -5.00
C SER A 18 7.62 21.75 -5.09
N LEU A 19 7.02 22.45 -4.10
CA LEU A 19 5.60 22.78 -4.14
C LEU A 19 5.30 24.12 -4.84
N ASN A 20 6.21 25.10 -4.80
CA ASN A 20 5.95 26.42 -5.39
C ASN A 20 6.08 26.48 -6.92
N PHE A 21 6.50 25.41 -7.60
CA PHE A 21 6.48 25.40 -9.07
C PHE A 21 5.07 25.23 -9.65
N TYR A 22 4.09 24.76 -8.87
CA TYR A 22 2.78 24.38 -9.40
C TYR A 22 1.69 25.46 -9.34
N SER A 23 1.99 26.66 -8.83
CA SER A 23 0.95 27.65 -8.56
C SER A 23 1.28 29.06 -9.04
N THR A 24 1.69 29.24 -10.30
CA THR A 24 1.53 30.53 -10.99
C THR A 24 1.75 30.36 -12.50
N THR A 25 0.68 30.11 -13.27
CA THR A 25 0.33 30.84 -14.52
C THR A 25 -0.77 30.11 -15.32
N SER A 26 -1.86 30.86 -15.56
CA SER A 26 -2.55 31.00 -16.85
C SER A 26 -3.21 29.79 -17.54
N THR A 27 -4.56 29.78 -17.48
CA THR A 27 -5.56 29.46 -18.53
C THR A 27 -5.50 28.13 -19.32
N ALA A 28 -4.46 27.30 -19.22
CA ALA A 28 -4.36 26.01 -19.92
C ALA A 28 -4.96 24.81 -19.14
N ASN A 29 -5.70 25.07 -18.05
CA ASN A 29 -5.94 24.09 -16.99
C ASN A 29 -7.34 23.42 -16.98
N LYS A 30 -8.05 23.38 -18.12
CA LYS A 30 -9.30 22.57 -18.21
C LYS A 30 -9.05 21.13 -18.69
N ILE A 31 -7.98 20.87 -19.42
CA ILE A 31 -7.65 19.54 -19.94
C ILE A 31 -6.78 18.76 -18.94
N SER A 32 -5.88 19.43 -18.22
CA SER A 32 -4.95 18.81 -17.27
C SER A 32 -5.61 18.28 -15.99
N MET A 33 -6.69 18.91 -15.50
CA MET A 33 -7.40 18.42 -14.30
C MET A 33 -8.20 17.13 -14.56
N ARG A 34 -8.64 16.85 -15.79
CA ARG A 34 -9.36 15.60 -16.09
C ARG A 34 -8.42 14.40 -16.12
N LEU A 35 -7.16 14.62 -16.51
CA LEU A 35 -6.10 13.60 -16.59
C LEU A 35 -5.52 13.23 -15.21
N LEU A 36 -5.44 14.19 -14.27
CA LEU A 36 -5.03 13.92 -12.89
C LEU A 36 -6.09 13.17 -12.06
N SER A 37 -7.34 13.08 -12.55
CA SER A 37 -8.44 12.42 -11.83
C SER A 37 -8.45 10.89 -11.94
N ASN A 38 -7.63 10.29 -12.80
CA ASN A 38 -7.66 8.83 -13.00
C ASN A 38 -6.60 8.05 -12.21
N SER A 39 -5.68 8.74 -11.52
CA SER A 39 -4.61 8.08 -10.74
C SER A 39 -4.15 8.88 -9.52
N ALA A 40 -4.99 9.75 -8.97
CA ALA A 40 -4.84 10.14 -7.57
C ALA A 40 -5.01 8.86 -6.75
N ILE A 41 -3.97 8.48 -5.98
CA ILE A 41 -3.87 7.26 -5.17
C ILE A 41 -5.25 6.86 -4.62
N SER A 42 -5.90 5.94 -5.33
CA SER A 42 -7.28 5.58 -5.07
C SER A 42 -7.27 4.61 -3.91
N SER A 43 -7.30 5.15 -2.70
CA SER A 43 -7.35 4.40 -1.45
C SER A 43 -8.75 3.84 -1.18
N ARG A 44 -9.40 3.33 -2.24
CA ARG A 44 -10.77 2.79 -2.24
C ARG A 44 -10.98 1.70 -1.21
N LEU A 45 -9.93 0.98 -0.85
CA LEU A 45 -9.97 -0.17 0.05
C LEU A 45 -9.31 0.14 1.39
N LYS A 46 -9.10 1.43 1.72
CA LYS A 46 -8.48 1.82 2.98
C LYS A 46 -9.20 1.19 4.17
N GLY A 47 -8.46 0.44 4.97
CA GLY A 47 -8.95 -0.23 6.17
C GLY A 47 -9.77 -1.49 5.93
N LYS A 48 -9.97 -1.90 4.67
CA LYS A 48 -10.60 -3.18 4.33
C LYS A 48 -9.63 -4.33 4.51
N VAL A 49 -10.14 -5.49 4.92
CA VAL A 49 -9.35 -6.71 5.06
C VAL A 49 -9.61 -7.65 3.90
N ALA A 50 -8.54 -8.00 3.18
CA ALA A 50 -8.58 -8.90 2.05
C ALA A 50 -7.80 -10.18 2.32
N VAL A 51 -8.43 -11.33 2.10
CA VAL A 51 -7.77 -12.64 2.07
C VAL A 51 -7.63 -13.06 0.62
N VAL A 52 -6.40 -13.33 0.18
CA VAL A 52 -6.12 -13.78 -1.19
C VAL A 52 -5.53 -15.18 -1.14
N THR A 53 -6.21 -16.12 -1.78
CA THR A 53 -5.72 -17.49 -1.92
C THR A 53 -4.75 -17.63 -3.09
N ALA A 54 -3.85 -18.61 -3.04
CA ALA A 54 -2.85 -18.88 -4.08
C ALA A 54 -2.07 -17.61 -4.52
N SER A 55 -1.67 -16.79 -3.56
CA SER A 55 -1.33 -15.37 -3.78
C SER A 55 0.15 -15.05 -3.61
N THR A 56 1.00 -16.07 -3.65
CA THR A 56 2.46 -15.91 -3.51
C THR A 56 3.18 -15.78 -4.85
N ASP A 57 2.48 -15.96 -5.97
CA ASP A 57 3.00 -15.80 -7.32
C ASP A 57 1.87 -15.44 -8.31
N GLY A 58 2.23 -15.09 -9.54
CA GLY A 58 1.32 -14.90 -10.67
C GLY A 58 0.17 -13.91 -10.40
N ILE A 59 -1.03 -14.30 -10.82
CA ILE A 59 -2.23 -13.45 -10.73
C ILE A 59 -2.59 -13.13 -9.28
N GLY A 60 -2.56 -14.12 -8.38
CA GLY A 60 -2.89 -13.91 -6.97
C GLY A 60 -1.93 -12.92 -6.29
N PHE A 61 -0.64 -12.97 -6.61
CA PHE A 61 0.33 -11.99 -6.12
C PHE A 61 0.06 -10.59 -6.69
N ALA A 62 -0.25 -10.49 -7.98
CA ALA A 62 -0.60 -9.21 -8.61
C ALA A 62 -1.86 -8.59 -7.99
N ILE A 63 -2.87 -9.40 -7.68
CA ILE A 63 -4.08 -8.97 -6.98
C ILE A 63 -3.74 -8.51 -5.56
N ALA A 64 -3.00 -9.31 -4.77
CA ALA A 64 -2.59 -8.93 -3.42
C ALA A 64 -1.83 -7.59 -3.40
N LYS A 65 -0.90 -7.39 -4.34
CA LYS A 65 -0.19 -6.13 -4.54
C LYS A 65 -1.13 -4.97 -4.85
N ARG A 66 -2.09 -5.17 -5.75
CA ARG A 66 -3.05 -4.14 -6.14
C ARG A 66 -3.98 -3.75 -4.99
N LEU A 67 -4.49 -4.73 -4.25
CA LEU A 67 -5.34 -4.49 -3.07
C LEU A 67 -4.57 -3.72 -1.98
N GLY A 68 -3.32 -4.10 -1.71
CA GLY A 68 -2.45 -3.38 -0.79
C GLY A 68 -2.17 -1.93 -1.25
N ALA A 69 -1.96 -1.71 -2.54
CA ALA A 69 -1.78 -0.38 -3.12
C ALA A 69 -3.05 0.50 -3.01
N GLU A 70 -4.25 -0.10 -2.91
CA GLU A 70 -5.51 0.61 -2.66
C GLU A 70 -5.83 0.75 -1.15
N GLY A 71 -4.89 0.38 -0.27
CA GLY A 71 -4.95 0.60 1.18
C GLY A 71 -5.57 -0.53 2.01
N ALA A 72 -5.80 -1.70 1.41
CA ALA A 72 -6.29 -2.86 2.15
C ALA A 72 -5.20 -3.47 3.05
N ASN A 73 -5.62 -4.05 4.17
CA ASN A 73 -4.84 -5.02 4.93
C ASN A 73 -4.97 -6.38 4.24
N VAL A 74 -3.87 -7.01 3.86
CA VAL A 74 -3.91 -8.21 3.01
C VAL A 74 -3.35 -9.43 3.75
N VAL A 75 -4.05 -10.56 3.70
CA VAL A 75 -3.54 -11.87 4.09
C VAL A 75 -3.28 -12.68 2.83
N VAL A 76 -2.02 -13.08 2.63
CA VAL A 76 -1.61 -13.94 1.51
C VAL A 76 -1.45 -15.39 1.94
N SER A 77 -1.67 -16.32 1.02
CA SER A 77 -1.48 -17.74 1.33
C SER A 77 -0.96 -18.58 0.16
N SER A 78 -0.26 -19.64 0.52
CA SER A 78 0.08 -20.74 -0.39
C SER A 78 0.32 -22.03 0.41
N ARG A 79 0.62 -23.12 -0.29
CA ARG A 79 0.91 -24.42 0.32
C ARG A 79 2.33 -24.52 0.90
N LYS A 80 3.23 -23.58 0.59
CA LYS A 80 4.66 -23.68 0.94
C LYS A 80 5.07 -22.46 1.77
N GLU A 81 5.59 -22.69 2.97
CA GLU A 81 6.05 -21.64 3.89
C GLU A 81 7.04 -20.67 3.22
N LYS A 82 8.03 -21.21 2.51
CA LYS A 82 9.02 -20.41 1.77
C LYS A 82 8.35 -19.40 0.84
N ASN A 83 7.36 -19.83 0.05
CA ASN A 83 6.67 -18.94 -0.88
C ASN A 83 5.86 -17.85 -0.15
N VAL A 84 5.23 -18.20 0.98
CA VAL A 84 4.50 -17.23 1.82
C VAL A 84 5.46 -16.17 2.36
N SER A 85 6.57 -16.60 2.97
CA SER A 85 7.57 -15.70 3.54
C SER A 85 8.16 -14.74 2.50
N GLU A 86 8.48 -15.23 1.30
CA GLU A 86 9.01 -14.40 0.21
C GLU A 86 7.98 -13.39 -0.30
N ALA A 87 6.71 -13.80 -0.46
CA ALA A 87 5.65 -12.91 -0.91
C ALA A 87 5.33 -11.82 0.13
N VAL A 88 5.23 -12.19 1.41
CA VAL A 88 5.03 -11.23 2.51
C VAL A 88 6.18 -10.22 2.53
N LYS A 89 7.43 -10.68 2.42
CA LYS A 89 8.60 -9.78 2.36
C LYS A 89 8.48 -8.80 1.20
N LYS A 90 8.25 -9.28 -0.03
CA LYS A 90 8.11 -8.42 -1.22
C LYS A 90 7.00 -7.38 -1.08
N LEU A 91 5.86 -7.75 -0.51
CA LEU A 91 4.72 -6.85 -0.33
C LEU A 91 4.95 -5.83 0.79
N LYS A 92 5.59 -6.24 1.90
CA LYS A 92 6.00 -5.32 2.97
C LYS A 92 7.09 -4.35 2.50
N ASP A 93 8.07 -4.82 1.75
CA ASP A 93 9.11 -3.98 1.13
C ASP A 93 8.51 -2.92 0.17
N ALA A 94 7.33 -3.20 -0.40
CA ALA A 94 6.55 -2.26 -1.21
C ALA A 94 5.65 -1.31 -0.39
N GLY A 95 5.68 -1.39 0.94
CA GLY A 95 4.96 -0.49 1.85
C GLY A 95 3.52 -0.89 2.19
N TYR A 96 3.11 -2.13 1.90
CA TYR A 96 1.74 -2.60 2.16
C TYR A 96 1.62 -3.30 3.53
N ASN A 97 0.45 -3.20 4.16
CA ASN A 97 0.15 -3.94 5.39
C ASN A 97 -0.27 -5.37 5.05
N VAL A 98 0.64 -6.34 5.25
CA VAL A 98 0.45 -7.73 4.82
C VAL A 98 0.85 -8.73 5.90
N ALA A 99 0.01 -9.75 6.10
CA ALA A 99 0.31 -10.97 6.83
C ALA A 99 0.25 -12.17 5.88
N GLY A 100 0.76 -13.33 6.30
CA GLY A 100 0.69 -14.53 5.47
C GLY A 100 0.66 -15.80 6.30
N THR A 101 0.04 -16.83 5.75
CA THR A 101 -0.10 -18.13 6.40
C THR A 101 -0.13 -19.26 5.38
N VAL A 102 0.36 -20.43 5.77
CA VAL A 102 0.29 -21.62 4.91
C VAL A 102 -1.13 -22.15 4.90
N CYS A 103 -1.67 -22.32 3.69
CA CYS A 103 -3.00 -22.86 3.48
C CYS A 103 -3.03 -23.79 2.27
N HIS A 104 -3.41 -25.04 2.50
CA HIS A 104 -3.95 -25.91 1.46
C HIS A 104 -5.47 -25.80 1.45
N VAL A 105 -6.04 -25.07 0.48
CA VAL A 105 -7.49 -24.76 0.44
C VAL A 105 -8.42 -25.98 0.48
N ALA A 106 -7.98 -27.16 0.04
CA ALA A 106 -8.77 -28.40 0.18
C ALA A 106 -8.93 -28.89 1.63
N LYS A 107 -8.06 -28.49 2.57
CA LYS A 107 -8.11 -28.90 3.98
C LYS A 107 -8.92 -27.90 4.80
N ALA A 108 -9.91 -28.38 5.54
CA ALA A 108 -10.80 -27.51 6.32
C ALA A 108 -10.06 -26.72 7.40
N ASP A 109 -9.14 -27.36 8.12
CA ASP A 109 -8.37 -26.72 9.19
C ASP A 109 -7.43 -25.63 8.64
N ASP A 110 -6.87 -25.84 7.46
CA ASP A 110 -6.04 -24.83 6.78
C ASP A 110 -6.86 -23.60 6.41
N ARG A 111 -8.08 -23.80 5.88
CA ARG A 111 -9.00 -22.68 5.60
C ARG A 111 -9.37 -21.94 6.89
N ARG A 112 -9.64 -22.67 7.98
CA ARG A 112 -9.95 -22.07 9.28
C ARG A 112 -8.80 -21.19 9.76
N ARG A 113 -7.56 -21.71 9.80
CA ARG A 113 -6.37 -20.94 10.19
C ARG A 113 -6.15 -19.72 9.30
N LEU A 114 -6.43 -19.83 7.99
CA LEU A 114 -6.33 -18.69 7.08
C LEU A 114 -7.28 -17.54 7.46
N LEU A 115 -8.53 -17.85 7.80
CA LEU A 115 -9.48 -16.84 8.22
C LEU A 115 -9.18 -16.32 9.63
N ASP A 116 -8.79 -17.19 10.55
CA ASP A 116 -8.36 -16.81 11.91
C ASP A 116 -7.18 -15.83 11.85
N THR A 117 -6.21 -16.06 10.97
CA THR A 117 -5.10 -15.12 10.72
C THR A 117 -5.61 -13.72 10.34
N ALA A 118 -6.63 -13.62 9.48
CA ALA A 118 -7.19 -12.32 9.10
C ALA A 118 -7.90 -11.62 10.27
N VAL A 119 -8.65 -12.39 11.07
CA VAL A 119 -9.33 -11.88 12.26
C VAL A 119 -8.34 -11.44 13.33
N GLU A 120 -7.33 -12.25 13.63
CA GLU A 120 -6.32 -11.95 14.64
C GLU A 120 -5.48 -10.72 14.29
N HIS A 121 -5.05 -10.60 13.03
CA HIS A 121 -4.21 -9.48 12.61
C HIS A 121 -4.99 -8.20 12.33
N TYR A 122 -6.21 -8.31 11.79
CA TYR A 122 -6.92 -7.18 11.18
C TYR A 122 -8.39 -7.05 11.59
N GLY A 123 -8.91 -7.95 12.43
CA GLY A 123 -10.23 -7.85 13.05
C GLY A 123 -11.40 -8.31 12.19
N GLY A 124 -11.18 -8.83 10.97
CA GLY A 124 -12.27 -9.29 10.12
C GLY A 124 -11.85 -9.64 8.70
N ILE A 125 -12.84 -9.86 7.82
CA ILE A 125 -12.66 -10.12 6.39
C ILE A 125 -13.76 -9.38 5.63
N ASP A 126 -13.36 -8.49 4.71
CA ASP A 126 -14.29 -7.80 3.80
C ASP A 126 -14.26 -8.42 2.39
N ILE A 127 -13.09 -8.93 1.98
CA ILE A 127 -12.81 -9.37 0.61
C ILE A 127 -12.16 -10.76 0.67
N LEU A 128 -12.68 -11.69 -0.11
CA LEU A 128 -12.08 -13.00 -0.34
C LEU A 128 -11.84 -13.19 -1.84
N VAL A 129 -10.61 -13.55 -2.21
CA VAL A 129 -10.18 -13.82 -3.59
C VAL A 129 -9.66 -15.24 -3.74
#